data_AF-A0A661KTK3-F1
#
_entry.id   AF-A0A661KTK3-F1
#
_cell.length_a   1.000
_cell.length_b   1.000
_cell.length_c   1.000
_cell.angle_alpha   90.00
_cell.angle_beta   90.00
_cell.angle_gamma   90.00
#
_symmetry.space_group_name_H-M   'P 1'
#
loop_
_entity.id
_entity.type
_entity.pdbx_description
1 polymer ?
#
loop_
_entity_poly.entity_id
_entity_poly.type
_entity_poly.pdbx_seq_one_letter_code
_entity_poly.pdbx_strand_id
1 'polypeptide(L)'
;MQDFKPKIIGFYCSNCASSAANIASKMKLEMPTDIKLINIPCTGRLEVLHLLKPFEQGADAVYIMGCQEDSCQYMSGILKLKKRVEHVKKILEQIGIEPQRIEVFSLYAGKGQDFINIANGIINTVKELGPAF
;
A
#
# COMPACT_ATOMS: atom_id res chain seq x y z
N MET A 1 11.12 22.77 10.89
CA MET A 1 10.93 21.31 10.72
C MET A 1 11.55 20.97 9.39
N GLN A 2 12.59 20.12 9.37
CA GLN A 2 13.21 19.69 8.11
C GLN A 2 12.13 19.10 7.20
N ASP A 3 12.27 19.30 5.89
CA ASP A 3 11.32 18.89 4.86
C ASP A 3 11.29 17.35 4.80
N PHE A 4 10.50 16.73 5.69
CA PHE A 4 10.41 15.27 5.81
C PHE A 4 9.77 14.72 4.55
N LYS A 5 10.58 14.00 3.77
CA LYS A 5 10.16 13.31 2.57
C LYS A 5 9.98 11.82 2.88
N PRO A 6 8.73 11.35 3.07
CA PRO A 6 8.49 9.97 3.48
C PRO A 6 8.89 8.99 2.38
N LYS A 7 9.54 7.88 2.76
CA LYS A 7 9.89 6.78 1.88
C LYS A 7 8.81 5.70 1.98
N ILE A 8 7.88 5.68 1.03
CA ILE A 8 6.74 4.77 1.07
C ILE A 8 6.89 3.71 0.00
N ILE A 9 6.77 2.44 0.39
CA ILE A 9 6.72 1.32 -0.55
C ILE A 9 5.27 0.89 -0.72
N GLY A 10 4.77 0.94 -1.96
CA GLY A 10 3.42 0.52 -2.29
C GLY A 10 3.41 -0.76 -3.12
N PHE A 11 2.69 -1.80 -2.72
CA PHE A 11 2.43 -2.96 -3.57
C PHE A 11 1.06 -2.83 -4.24
N TYR A 12 0.93 -3.20 -5.50
CA TYR A 12 -0.37 -3.16 -6.17
C TYR A 12 -0.59 -4.34 -7.11
N CYS A 13 -1.84 -4.82 -7.15
CA CYS A 13 -2.22 -5.98 -7.95
C CYS A 13 -2.26 -5.67 -9.46
N SER A 14 -1.79 -6.62 -10.29
CA SER A 14 -1.85 -6.57 -11.76
C SER A 14 -3.28 -6.52 -12.34
N ASN A 15 -4.30 -6.80 -11.52
CA ASN A 15 -5.70 -6.82 -11.94
C ASN A 15 -6.38 -5.46 -11.66
N CYS A 16 -7.25 -5.38 -10.65
CA CYS A 16 -8.05 -4.17 -10.38
C CYS A 16 -7.20 -2.92 -10.13
N ALA A 17 -6.13 -3.04 -9.34
CA ALA A 17 -5.30 -1.88 -8.99
C ALA A 17 -4.52 -1.35 -10.20
N SER A 18 -3.99 -2.23 -11.05
CA SER A 18 -3.33 -1.81 -12.31
C SER A 18 -4.31 -1.21 -13.31
N SER A 19 -5.54 -1.74 -13.39
CA SER A 19 -6.61 -1.13 -14.18
C SER A 19 -6.91 0.30 -13.70
N ALA A 20 -7.03 0.51 -12.39
CA ALA A 20 -7.25 1.83 -11.81
C ALA A 20 -6.05 2.78 -12.07
N ALA A 21 -4.82 2.32 -11.86
CA ALA A 21 -3.61 3.09 -12.15
C ALA A 21 -3.54 3.53 -13.63
N ASN A 22 -3.90 2.64 -14.56
CA ASN A 22 -3.95 2.95 -15.99
C ASN A 22 -5.02 4.01 -16.32
N ILE A 23 -6.19 3.95 -15.68
CA ILE A 23 -7.21 4.99 -15.84
C ILE A 23 -6.73 6.32 -15.25
N ALA A 24 -6.11 6.31 -14.08
CA ALA A 24 -5.56 7.52 -13.45
C ALA A 24 -4.54 8.20 -14.38
N SER A 25 -3.64 7.41 -14.99
CA SER A 25 -2.68 7.90 -15.98
C SER A 25 -3.36 8.48 -17.22
N LYS A 26 -4.38 7.81 -17.78
CA LYS A 26 -5.16 8.34 -18.92
C LYS A 26 -5.89 9.64 -18.59
N MET A 27 -6.34 9.79 -17.35
CA MET A 27 -6.93 11.01 -16.81
C MET A 27 -5.90 12.11 -16.50
N LYS A 28 -4.60 11.84 -16.71
CA LYS A 28 -3.48 12.73 -16.38
C LYS A 28 -3.45 13.11 -14.89
N LEU A 29 -3.89 12.20 -14.03
CA LEU A 29 -3.77 12.36 -12.58
C LEU A 29 -2.33 12.05 -12.17
N GLU A 30 -1.73 12.95 -11.40
CA GLU A 30 -0.36 12.80 -10.96
C GLU A 30 -0.26 11.89 -9.73
N MET A 31 0.62 10.89 -9.82
CA MET A 31 1.00 10.08 -8.68
C MET A 31 2.05 10.81 -7.84
N PRO A 32 1.87 10.85 -6.51
CA PRO A 32 2.89 11.43 -5.65
C PRO A 32 4.25 10.73 -5.76
N THR A 33 5.33 11.51 -5.79
CA THR A 33 6.70 10.98 -5.98
C THR A 33 7.28 10.25 -4.77
N ASP A 34 6.64 10.37 -3.61
CA ASP A 34 7.07 9.78 -2.33
C ASP A 34 6.74 8.28 -2.23
N ILE A 35 5.88 7.78 -3.13
CA ILE A 35 5.46 6.38 -3.15
C ILE A 35 6.13 5.65 -4.30
N LYS A 36 6.93 4.65 -3.97
CA LYS A 36 7.48 3.70 -4.94
C LYS A 36 6.54 2.50 -5.07
N LEU A 37 5.84 2.42 -6.21
CA LEU A 37 4.92 1.34 -6.51
C LEU A 37 5.63 0.10 -7.10
N ILE A 38 5.27 -1.08 -6.59
CA ILE A 38 5.74 -2.39 -7.04
C ILE A 38 4.53 -3.20 -7.52
N ASN A 39 4.54 -3.57 -8.80
CA ASN A 39 3.47 -4.37 -9.40
C ASN A 39 3.66 -5.84 -9.02
N ILE A 40 2.57 -6.50 -8.60
CA ILE A 40 2.54 -7.93 -8.31
C ILE A 40 1.34 -8.60 -8.98
N PRO A 41 1.44 -9.85 -9.46
CA PRO A 41 0.32 -10.56 -10.08
C PRO A 41 -0.93 -10.59 -9.22
N CYS A 42 -0.78 -10.78 -7.91
CA CYS A 42 -1.86 -10.77 -6.94
C CYS A 42 -1.34 -10.42 -5.55
N THR A 43 -2.13 -9.68 -4.78
CA THR A 43 -1.87 -9.41 -3.34
C THR A 43 -1.72 -10.67 -2.50
N GLY A 44 -2.35 -11.78 -2.89
CA GLY A 44 -2.24 -13.07 -2.21
C GLY A 44 -0.83 -13.68 -2.25
N ARG A 45 0.06 -13.22 -3.12
CA ARG A 45 1.47 -13.65 -3.18
C ARG A 45 2.35 -13.00 -2.11
N LEU A 46 1.89 -11.91 -1.49
CA LEU A 46 2.65 -11.23 -0.45
C LEU A 46 2.61 -12.05 0.83
N GLU A 47 3.78 -12.57 1.20
CA GLU A 47 4.05 -13.14 2.53
C GLU A 47 4.54 -12.07 3.51
N VAL A 48 4.48 -12.38 4.81
CA VAL A 48 4.93 -11.50 5.92
C VAL A 48 6.33 -10.93 5.68
N LEU A 49 7.27 -11.74 5.18
CA LEU A 49 8.63 -11.27 4.88
C LEU A 49 8.67 -10.16 3.82
N HIS A 50 7.79 -10.20 2.82
CA HIS A 50 7.72 -9.13 1.81
C HIS A 50 7.18 -7.82 2.39
N LEU A 51 6.39 -7.90 3.46
CA LEU A 51 5.82 -6.73 4.15
C LEU A 51 6.81 -6.13 5.14
N LEU A 52 7.64 -6.95 5.79
CA LEU A 52 8.67 -6.51 6.74
C LEU A 52 9.95 -6.02 6.06
N LYS A 53 10.32 -6.61 4.91
CA LYS A 53 11.58 -6.27 4.22
C LYS A 53 11.73 -4.79 3.89
N PRO A 54 10.69 -4.06 3.44
CA PRO A 54 10.80 -2.61 3.24
C PRO A 54 11.15 -1.83 4.50
N PHE A 55 10.58 -2.19 5.66
CA PHE A 55 10.90 -1.54 6.94
C PHE A 55 12.36 -1.78 7.32
N GLU A 56 12.87 -3.00 7.13
CA GLU A 56 14.29 -3.33 7.31
C GLU A 56 15.20 -2.50 6.39
N GLN A 57 14.71 -2.09 5.22
CA GLN A 57 15.41 -1.25 4.25
C GLN A 57 15.23 0.27 4.50
N GLY A 58 14.57 0.66 5.59
CA GLY A 58 14.37 2.06 5.97
C GLY A 58 13.18 2.73 5.27
N ALA A 59 12.14 1.97 4.91
CA ALA A 59 10.86 2.55 4.51
C ALA A 59 10.10 3.08 5.74
N ASP A 60 9.50 4.26 5.61
CA ASP A 60 8.66 4.87 6.65
C ASP A 60 7.27 4.24 6.72
N ALA A 61 6.82 3.64 5.60
CA ALA A 61 5.54 2.95 5.51
C ALA A 61 5.47 1.97 4.33
N VAL A 62 4.58 0.98 4.47
CA VAL A 62 4.28 -0.03 3.45
C VAL A 62 2.77 -0.08 3.22
N TYR A 63 2.30 0.19 2.01
CA TYR A 63 0.87 0.12 1.70
C TYR A 63 0.59 -0.85 0.57
N ILE A 64 -0.59 -1.44 0.58
CA ILE A 64 -0.98 -2.43 -0.43
C ILE A 64 -2.32 -2.08 -1.04
N MET A 65 -2.37 -2.00 -2.37
CA MET A 65 -3.57 -1.71 -3.15
C MET A 65 -4.03 -2.97 -3.89
N GLY A 66 -5.18 -3.49 -3.50
CA GLY A 66 -5.73 -4.74 -4.00
C GLY A 66 -7.11 -4.61 -4.62
N CYS A 67 -7.59 -5.72 -5.17
CA CYS A 67 -8.99 -5.84 -5.63
C CYS A 67 -9.94 -5.77 -4.44
N GLN A 68 -11.20 -5.38 -4.64
CA GLN A 68 -12.23 -5.59 -3.62
C GLN A 68 -12.41 -7.09 -3.32
N GLU A 69 -12.89 -7.40 -2.12
CA GLU A 69 -13.03 -8.79 -1.66
C GLU A 69 -13.97 -9.61 -2.55
N ASP A 70 -15.07 -8.98 -2.98
CA ASP A 70 -16.09 -9.54 -3.86
C ASP A 70 -15.64 -9.74 -5.32
N SER A 71 -14.61 -8.99 -5.75
CA SER A 71 -14.11 -8.96 -7.13
C SER A 71 -12.68 -9.50 -7.25
N CYS A 72 -12.21 -10.21 -6.23
CA CYS A 72 -10.89 -10.81 -6.25
C CYS A 72 -10.82 -11.93 -7.30
N GLN A 73 -10.02 -11.73 -8.36
CA GLN A 73 -9.83 -12.72 -9.43
C GLN A 73 -9.33 -14.09 -8.90
N TYR A 74 -8.60 -14.11 -7.79
CA TYR A 74 -8.08 -15.32 -7.17
C TYR A 74 -8.87 -15.72 -5.90
N MET A 75 -10.10 -15.21 -5.77
CA MET A 75 -11.11 -15.48 -4.73
C MET A 75 -10.73 -15.05 -3.29
N SER A 76 -9.55 -15.44 -2.80
CA SER A 76 -9.15 -15.26 -1.40
C SER A 76 -7.85 -14.47 -1.23
N GLY A 77 -7.26 -13.97 -2.33
CA GLY A 77 -5.93 -13.34 -2.30
C GLY A 77 -5.87 -12.16 -1.35
N ILE A 78 -6.82 -11.22 -1.44
CA ILE A 78 -6.85 -10.06 -0.55
C ILE A 78 -7.25 -10.42 0.88
N LEU A 79 -8.16 -11.38 1.07
CA LEU A 79 -8.56 -11.83 2.41
C LEU A 79 -7.36 -12.43 3.18
N LYS A 80 -6.53 -13.22 2.48
CA LYS A 80 -5.27 -13.75 3.05
C LYS A 80 -4.29 -12.63 3.37
N LEU A 81 -4.16 -11.64 2.49
CA LEU A 81 -3.31 -10.47 2.73
C LEU A 81 -3.74 -9.70 3.98
N LYS A 82 -5.04 -9.42 4.16
CA LYS A 82 -5.54 -8.69 5.34
C LYS A 82 -5.11 -9.37 6.63
N LYS A 83 -5.27 -10.70 6.72
CA LYS A 83 -4.79 -11.48 7.88
C LYS A 83 -3.29 -11.36 8.12
N ARG A 84 -2.48 -11.35 7.05
CA ARG A 84 -1.02 -11.19 7.13
C ARG A 84 -0.63 -9.78 7.57
N VAL A 85 -1.30 -8.74 7.06
CA VAL A 85 -1.07 -7.35 7.47
C VAL A 85 -1.43 -7.15 8.93
N GLU A 86 -2.55 -7.69 9.41
CA GLU A 86 -2.89 -7.64 10.83
C GLU A 86 -1.85 -8.35 11.72
N HIS A 87 -1.25 -9.44 11.23
CA HIS A 87 -0.13 -10.07 11.93
C HIS A 87 1.11 -9.18 11.94
N VAL A 88 1.44 -8.53 10.82
CA VAL A 88 2.58 -7.60 10.72
C VAL A 88 2.39 -6.38 11.60
N LYS A 89 1.18 -5.80 11.68
CA LYS A 89 0.87 -4.69 12.59
C LYS A 89 1.24 -5.01 14.03
N LYS A 90 0.91 -6.21 14.51
CA LYS A 90 1.28 -6.68 15.85
C LYS A 90 2.80 -6.80 16.03
N ILE A 91 3.50 -7.28 15.01
CA ILE A 91 4.98 -7.35 15.03
C ILE A 91 5.57 -5.94 15.13
N LEU A 92 5.08 -5.00 14.31
CA LEU A 92 5.53 -3.60 14.31
C LEU A 92 5.31 -2.94 15.68
N GLU A 93 4.13 -3.12 16.27
CA GLU A 93 3.80 -2.60 17.59
C GLU A 93 4.76 -3.14 18.67
N GLN A 94 5.09 -4.44 18.62
CA GLN A 94 6.03 -5.07 19.56
C GLN A 94 7.45 -4.51 19.49
N ILE A 95 7.86 -4.00 18.32
CA ILE A 95 9.19 -3.39 18.12
C ILE A 95 9.15 -1.86 18.19
N GLY A 96 8.03 -1.28 18.63
CA GLY A 96 7.88 0.17 18.84
C GLY A 96 7.63 0.98 17.56
N ILE A 97 7.20 0.34 16.47
CA ILE A 97 6.84 1.00 15.21
C ILE A 97 5.31 1.11 15.14
N GLU A 98 4.81 2.28 14.74
CA GLU A 98 3.38 2.55 14.67
C GLU A 98 2.68 1.62 13.63
N PRO A 99 1.66 0.85 14.02
CA PRO A 99 0.97 -0.08 13.12
C PRO A 99 0.24 0.61 11.96
N GLN A 100 -0.03 1.92 12.07
CA GLN A 100 -0.61 2.75 11.01
C GLN A 100 0.31 2.91 9.79
N ARG A 101 1.60 2.56 9.93
CA ARG A 101 2.58 2.55 8.83
C ARG A 101 2.38 1.39 7.85
N ILE A 102 1.45 0.47 8.10
CA ILE A 102 1.05 -0.56 7.14
C ILE A 102 -0.46 -0.70 7.02
N GLU A 103 -0.99 -0.65 5.79
CA GLU A 103 -2.43 -0.84 5.55
C GLU A 103 -2.74 -1.45 4.17
N VAL A 104 -3.89 -2.12 4.08
CA VAL A 104 -4.46 -2.65 2.84
C VAL A 104 -5.64 -1.79 2.37
N PHE A 105 -5.52 -1.23 1.17
CA PHE A 105 -6.59 -0.54 0.48
C PHE A 105 -7.20 -1.43 -0.60
N SER A 106 -8.52 -1.47 -0.63
CA SER A 106 -9.30 -2.26 -1.58
C SER A 106 -9.98 -1.32 -2.57
N LEU A 107 -9.83 -1.57 -3.87
CA LEU A 107 -10.42 -0.74 -4.92
C LEU A 107 -10.99 -1.58 -6.06
N TYR A 108 -12.00 -1.04 -6.73
CA TYR A 108 -12.57 -1.63 -7.93
C TYR A 108 -11.71 -1.32 -9.17
N ALA A 109 -11.83 -2.17 -10.19
CA ALA A 109 -11.23 -1.90 -11.48
C ALA A 109 -11.78 -0.59 -12.08
N GLY A 110 -10.93 0.15 -12.79
CA GLY A 110 -11.31 1.38 -13.46
C GLY A 110 -11.51 2.61 -12.57
N LYS A 111 -11.38 2.50 -11.24
CA LYS A 111 -11.49 3.63 -10.30
C LYS A 111 -10.19 4.41 -10.16
N GLY A 112 -9.80 5.11 -11.22
CA GLY A 112 -8.54 5.86 -11.28
C GLY A 112 -8.44 7.01 -10.27
N GLN A 113 -9.52 7.75 -10.04
CA GLN A 113 -9.53 8.83 -9.04
C GLN A 113 -9.32 8.28 -7.62
N ASP A 114 -9.95 7.16 -7.28
CA ASP A 114 -9.83 6.54 -5.96
C ASP A 114 -8.39 6.10 -5.69
N PHE A 115 -7.70 5.57 -6.71
CA PHE A 115 -6.28 5.20 -6.61
C PHE A 115 -5.39 6.38 -6.17
N ILE A 116 -5.63 7.55 -6.76
CA ILE A 116 -4.88 8.79 -6.47
C ILE A 116 -5.26 9.34 -5.09
N ASN A 117 -6.55 9.33 -4.76
CA ASN A 117 -7.03 9.76 -3.45
C ASN A 117 -6.43 8.92 -2.32
N ILE A 118 -6.34 7.60 -2.51
CA ILE A 118 -5.69 6.67 -1.58
C ILE A 118 -4.20 7.01 -1.46
N ALA A 119 -3.49 7.23 -2.58
CA ALA A 119 -2.07 7.59 -2.56
C ALA A 119 -1.80 8.90 -1.80
N ASN A 120 -2.64 9.92 -1.99
CA ASN A 120 -2.55 11.18 -1.25
C ASN A 120 -2.86 11.01 0.24
N GLY A 121 -3.91 10.24 0.56
CA GLY A 121 -4.27 9.94 1.95
C GLY A 121 -3.13 9.25 2.69
N ILE A 122 -2.50 8.26 2.05
CA ILE A 122 -1.32 7.56 2.56
C ILE A 122 -0.21 8.55 2.93
N ILE A 123 0.14 9.48 2.04
CA ILE A 123 1.22 10.44 2.30
C ILE A 123 0.88 11.35 3.48
N ASN A 124 -0.35 11.82 3.57
CA ASN A 124 -0.78 12.67 4.68
C ASN A 124 -0.65 11.92 6.00
N THR A 125 -1.12 10.67 6.07
CA THR A 125 -0.96 9.83 7.26
C THR A 125 0.50 9.64 7.64
N VAL A 126 1.39 9.33 6.69
CA VAL A 126 2.82 9.12 7.00
C VAL A 126 3.49 10.42 7.42
N LYS A 127 3.12 11.56 6.82
CA LYS A 127 3.63 12.88 7.22
C LYS A 127 3.21 13.26 8.64
N GLU A 128 1.99 12.91 9.04
CA GLU A 128 1.50 13.11 10.41
C GLU A 128 2.23 12.23 11.43
N LEU A 129 2.55 10.99 11.05
CA LEU A 129 3.33 10.07 11.88
C LEU A 129 4.81 10.46 11.98
N GLY A 130 5.34 11.17 10.98
CA GLY A 130 6.75 11.53 10.90
C GLY A 130 7.67 10.36 10.54
N PRO A 131 9.00 10.55 10.60
CA PRO A 131 9.98 9.54 10.26
C PRO A 131 9.86 8.31 11.19
N ALA A 132 9.97 7.11 10.62
CA ALA A 132 9.93 5.86 11.40
C ALA A 132 11.26 5.55 12.11
N PHE A 133 12.38 6.08 11.59
CA PHE A 133 13.75 5.83 12.03
C PHE A 133 14.57 7.11 12.02
#